data_AF-A0A524ES53-F1
#
_entry.id   AF-A0A524ES53-F1
#
_cell.length_a   1.000
_cell.length_b   1.000
_cell.length_c   1.000
_cell.angle_alpha   90.00
_cell.angle_beta   90.00
_cell.angle_gamma   90.00
#
_symmetry.space_group_name_H-M   'P 1'
#
loop_
_entity.id
_entity.type
_entity.pdbx_description
1 polymer ?
#
loop_
_entity_poly.entity_id
_entity_poly.type
_entity_poly.pdbx_seq_one_letter_code
_entity_poly.pdbx_strand_id
1 'polypeptide(L)'
;MLHLFFQDFNEAWRRFEYDYIFIDGIFFLIWLGLLIKKKKWNPIKFGVITSIIVYFIDAVFWWNLPANASYPPGTTIREYWIGSVKVPKTLGEYFWPKAGADFMMCISYSMFIFPWLWIVFENFVKKNSKEIILFTGVFFSSWLLIPFLSLLLPINNTIVETVRHMDTQMIVWIVNAIVGYVILSYIYGTNKFGKKNPKYIAYVFIIGCLGSFFMEFPLFITGIRPTGIGFLIFEIFILFNQGCSYLFIAYDIVLPKVIIVVKEKLSRKTEMPLVINN
;
A
#
# COMPACT_ATOMS: atom_id res chain seq x y z
N MET A 1 -17.56 12.23 -23.30
CA MET A 1 -16.21 11.68 -23.04
C MET A 1 -15.51 12.34 -21.86
N LEU A 2 -15.35 13.67 -21.80
CA LEU A 2 -14.73 14.36 -20.65
C LEU A 2 -15.47 14.15 -19.31
N HIS A 3 -16.81 14.10 -19.32
CA HIS A 3 -17.59 13.83 -18.09
C HIS A 3 -17.34 12.42 -17.51
N LEU A 4 -17.19 11.40 -18.37
CA LEU A 4 -16.82 10.05 -17.93
C LEU A 4 -15.39 10.01 -17.39
N PHE A 5 -14.48 10.79 -17.99
CA PHE A 5 -13.10 10.90 -17.52
C PHE A 5 -13.03 11.39 -16.08
N PHE A 6 -13.80 12.42 -15.69
CA PHE A 6 -13.78 12.95 -14.32
C PHE A 6 -14.57 12.09 -13.32
N GLN A 7 -15.58 11.34 -13.77
CA GLN A 7 -16.36 10.47 -12.88
C GLN A 7 -15.49 9.36 -12.26
N ASP A 8 -14.53 8.83 -13.02
CA ASP A 8 -13.58 7.82 -12.53
C ASP A 8 -12.65 8.34 -11.41
N PHE A 9 -12.49 9.66 -11.26
CA PHE A 9 -11.67 10.25 -10.20
C PHE A 9 -12.43 10.46 -8.89
N ASN A 10 -13.75 10.52 -8.97
CA ASN A 10 -14.61 10.71 -7.81
C ASN A 10 -14.78 9.40 -7.03
N GLU A 11 -14.94 8.28 -7.73
CA GLU A 11 -15.21 7.00 -7.09
C GLU A 11 -14.24 5.91 -7.56
N ALA A 12 -13.48 5.34 -6.63
CA ALA A 12 -12.67 4.15 -6.91
C ALA A 12 -13.46 2.87 -6.62
N TRP A 13 -14.18 2.39 -7.63
CA TRP A 13 -14.92 1.13 -7.58
C TRP A 13 -14.01 -0.09 -7.79
N ARG A 14 -14.31 -1.16 -7.06
CA ARG A 14 -13.77 -2.50 -7.29
C ARG A 14 -14.89 -3.52 -7.19
N ARG A 15 -14.91 -4.48 -8.10
CA ARG A 15 -15.88 -5.57 -8.15
C ARG A 15 -15.18 -6.89 -8.45
N PHE A 16 -15.28 -7.85 -7.54
CA PHE A 16 -14.61 -9.14 -7.68
C PHE A 16 -15.40 -10.24 -6.96
N GLU A 17 -15.17 -11.49 -7.34
CA GLU A 17 -15.70 -12.66 -6.63
C GLU A 17 -14.91 -12.95 -5.36
N TYR A 18 -15.55 -13.52 -4.36
CA TYR A 18 -14.93 -13.80 -3.06
C TYR A 18 -13.71 -14.73 -3.18
N ASP A 19 -13.62 -15.54 -4.25
CA ASP A 19 -12.46 -16.37 -4.57
C ASP A 19 -11.16 -15.58 -4.73
N TYR A 20 -11.25 -14.32 -5.15
CA TYR A 20 -10.10 -13.41 -5.17
C TYR A 20 -9.44 -13.29 -3.79
N ILE A 21 -10.24 -13.22 -2.71
CA ILE A 21 -9.74 -13.11 -1.33
C ILE A 21 -9.03 -14.41 -0.90
N PHE A 22 -9.60 -15.57 -1.24
CA PHE A 22 -8.97 -16.86 -0.90
C PHE A 22 -7.64 -17.05 -1.61
N ILE A 23 -7.60 -16.74 -2.90
CA ILE A 23 -6.40 -16.88 -3.72
C ILE A 23 -5.34 -15.87 -3.28
N ASP A 24 -5.71 -14.62 -2.99
CA ASP A 24 -4.81 -13.63 -2.38
C ASP A 24 -4.19 -14.17 -1.09
N GLY A 25 -4.99 -14.79 -0.21
CA GLY A 25 -4.50 -15.43 1.01
C GLY A 25 -3.43 -16.50 0.78
N ILE A 26 -3.57 -17.31 -0.27
CA ILE A 26 -2.55 -18.33 -0.65
C ILE A 26 -1.26 -17.64 -1.09
N PHE A 27 -1.35 -16.66 -2.00
CA PHE A 27 -0.18 -15.94 -2.48
C PHE A 27 0.50 -15.14 -1.37
N PHE A 28 -0.29 -14.58 -0.44
CA PHE A 28 0.22 -13.90 0.76
C PHE A 28 1.08 -14.83 1.62
N LEU A 29 0.63 -16.06 1.85
CA LEU A 29 1.42 -17.06 2.58
C LEU A 29 2.71 -17.45 1.83
N ILE A 30 2.65 -17.59 0.50
CA ILE A 30 3.84 -17.84 -0.34
C ILE A 30 4.84 -16.69 -0.20
N TRP A 31 4.37 -15.44 -0.32
CA TRP A 31 5.17 -14.24 -0.19
C TRP A 31 5.83 -14.13 1.19
N LEU A 32 5.04 -14.30 2.25
CA LEU A 32 5.54 -14.26 3.62
C LEU A 32 6.54 -15.39 3.89
N GLY A 33 6.26 -16.61 3.40
CA GLY A 33 7.17 -17.74 3.47
C GLY A 33 8.50 -17.47 2.77
N LEU A 34 8.48 -16.81 1.61
CA LEU A 34 9.69 -16.39 0.91
C LEU A 34 10.49 -15.36 1.71
N LEU A 35 9.82 -14.34 2.27
CA LEU A 35 10.46 -13.32 3.11
C LEU A 35 11.13 -13.95 4.34
N ILE A 36 10.44 -14.88 5.02
CA ILE A 36 10.97 -15.61 6.19
C ILE A 36 12.17 -16.48 5.77
N LYS A 37 12.04 -17.26 4.69
CA LYS A 37 13.12 -18.12 4.16
C LYS A 37 14.38 -17.31 3.81
N LYS A 38 14.21 -16.10 3.28
CA LYS A 38 15.30 -15.17 2.95
C LYS A 38 15.70 -14.25 4.12
N LYS A 39 15.16 -14.49 5.33
CA LYS A 39 15.45 -13.73 6.56
C LYS A 39 15.22 -12.22 6.42
N LYS A 40 14.21 -11.82 5.65
CA LYS A 40 13.83 -10.42 5.38
C LYS A 40 13.01 -9.80 6.51
N TRP A 41 13.55 -9.83 7.73
CA TRP A 41 12.85 -9.39 8.94
C TRP A 41 12.53 -7.90 8.96
N ASN A 42 13.43 -7.03 8.46
CA ASN A 42 13.17 -5.59 8.40
C ASN A 42 12.03 -5.26 7.41
N PRO A 43 12.03 -5.79 6.17
CA PRO A 43 10.86 -5.72 5.30
C PRO A 43 9.58 -6.19 5.96
N ILE A 44 9.56 -7.36 6.61
CA ILE A 44 8.37 -7.88 7.29
C ILE A 44 7.87 -6.91 8.36
N LYS A 45 8.75 -6.43 9.25
CA LYS A 45 8.37 -5.47 10.31
C LYS A 45 7.79 -4.20 9.72
N PHE A 46 8.40 -3.68 8.66
CA PHE A 46 7.92 -2.50 7.96
C PHE A 46 6.51 -2.74 7.40
N GLY A 47 6.32 -3.85 6.69
CA GLY A 47 5.02 -4.29 6.19
C GLY A 47 3.95 -4.36 7.27
N VAL A 48 4.25 -4.98 8.41
CA VAL A 48 3.31 -5.14 9.53
C VAL A 48 2.90 -3.79 10.12
N ILE A 49 3.86 -2.89 10.32
CA ILE A 49 3.55 -1.54 10.84
C ILE A 49 2.67 -0.79 9.84
N THR A 50 3.02 -0.80 8.56
CA THR A 50 2.25 -0.12 7.52
C THR A 50 0.87 -0.73 7.32
N SER A 51 0.72 -2.06 7.42
CA SER A 51 -0.56 -2.74 7.26
C SER A 51 -1.53 -2.40 8.39
N ILE A 52 -1.04 -2.29 9.62
CA ILE A 52 -1.83 -1.81 10.76
C ILE A 52 -2.31 -0.38 10.50
N ILE A 53 -1.41 0.52 10.07
CA ILE A 53 -1.77 1.92 9.78
C ILE A 53 -2.83 1.99 8.67
N VAL A 54 -2.62 1.27 7.57
CA VAL A 54 -3.57 1.24 6.44
C VAL A 54 -4.91 0.65 6.87
N TYR A 55 -4.93 -0.42 7.66
CA TYR A 55 -6.16 -1.00 8.20
C TYR A 55 -6.94 0.01 9.04
N PHE A 56 -6.27 0.73 9.95
CA PHE A 56 -6.93 1.77 10.73
C PHE A 56 -7.47 2.89 9.84
N ILE A 57 -6.70 3.40 8.88
CA ILE A 57 -7.16 4.48 8.00
C ILE A 57 -8.36 4.02 7.16
N ASP A 58 -8.25 2.87 6.51
CA ASP A 58 -9.19 2.45 5.47
C ASP A 58 -10.39 1.69 6.06
N ALA A 59 -10.12 0.58 6.78
CA ALA A 59 -11.17 -0.29 7.31
C ALA A 59 -11.86 0.25 8.57
N VAL A 60 -11.24 1.19 9.29
CA VAL A 60 -11.81 1.80 10.50
C VAL A 60 -12.22 3.26 10.26
N PHE A 61 -11.29 4.17 9.94
CA PHE A 61 -11.62 5.59 9.82
C PHE A 61 -12.49 5.87 8.60
N TRP A 62 -12.07 5.50 7.39
CA TRP A 62 -12.83 5.78 6.17
C TRP A 62 -14.16 5.02 6.10
N TRP A 63 -14.23 3.84 6.69
CA TRP A 63 -15.49 3.11 6.84
C TRP A 63 -16.49 3.84 7.75
N ASN A 64 -16.05 4.67 8.70
CA ASN A 64 -16.96 5.35 9.65
C ASN A 64 -17.11 6.86 9.39
N LEU A 65 -16.19 7.48 8.65
CA LEU A 65 -16.25 8.90 8.33
C LEU A 65 -17.26 9.19 7.22
N PRO A 66 -18.12 10.21 7.37
CA PRO A 66 -19.06 10.59 6.32
C PRO A 66 -18.30 11.03 5.07
N ALA A 67 -18.87 10.71 3.90
CA ALA A 67 -18.43 11.28 2.64
C ALA A 67 -18.77 12.78 2.58
N ASN A 68 -18.23 13.47 1.58
CA ASN A 68 -18.47 14.90 1.41
C ASN A 68 -19.95 15.21 1.09
N ALA A 69 -20.32 16.50 1.10
CA ALA A 69 -21.70 16.95 0.86
C ALA A 69 -22.24 16.68 -0.56
N SER A 70 -21.42 16.21 -1.50
CA SER A 70 -21.83 15.80 -2.84
C SER A 70 -22.55 14.44 -2.83
N TYR A 71 -22.48 13.68 -1.74
CA TYR A 71 -23.10 12.37 -1.60
C TYR A 71 -24.36 12.39 -0.70
N PRO A 72 -25.29 11.42 -0.87
CA PRO A 72 -26.46 11.31 -0.01
C PRO A 72 -26.11 11.22 1.48
N PRO A 73 -26.97 11.75 2.38
CA PRO A 73 -26.78 11.61 3.82
C PRO A 73 -26.62 10.15 4.24
N GLY A 74 -25.59 9.86 5.04
CA GLY A 74 -25.29 8.50 5.52
C GLY A 74 -24.27 7.72 4.66
N THR A 75 -23.83 8.27 3.53
CA THR A 75 -22.69 7.74 2.77
C THR A 75 -21.39 7.96 3.54
N THR A 76 -20.53 6.94 3.60
CA THR A 76 -19.19 7.01 4.23
C THR A 76 -18.09 6.94 3.19
N ILE A 77 -16.88 7.45 3.48
CA ILE A 77 -15.76 7.48 2.51
C ILE A 77 -15.50 6.12 1.88
N ARG A 78 -15.59 5.03 2.66
CA ARG A 78 -15.49 3.65 2.18
C ARG A 78 -16.84 2.96 2.36
N GLU A 79 -17.31 2.26 1.32
CA GLU A 79 -18.51 1.41 1.38
C GLU A 79 -18.27 0.02 0.75
N TYR A 80 -19.07 -0.97 1.17
CA TYR A 80 -18.97 -2.37 0.75
C TYR A 80 -20.35 -2.94 0.46
N TRP A 81 -20.43 -3.78 -0.55
CA TRP A 81 -21.56 -4.67 -0.84
C TRP A 81 -21.04 -6.10 -0.94
N ILE A 82 -21.73 -7.04 -0.30
CA ILE A 82 -21.39 -8.46 -0.34
C ILE A 82 -22.66 -9.22 -0.67
N GLY A 83 -22.65 -9.97 -1.79
CA GLY A 83 -23.86 -10.60 -2.33
C GLY A 83 -24.92 -9.58 -2.73
N SER A 84 -24.49 -8.43 -3.29
CA SER A 84 -25.35 -7.31 -3.68
C SER A 84 -26.06 -6.58 -2.54
N VAL A 85 -25.78 -6.92 -1.28
CA VAL A 85 -26.32 -6.24 -0.10
C VAL A 85 -25.27 -5.30 0.49
N LYS A 86 -25.65 -4.04 0.72
CA LYS A 86 -24.79 -3.05 1.39
C LYS A 86 -24.49 -3.54 2.81
N VAL A 87 -23.21 -3.68 3.15
CA VAL A 87 -22.79 -4.18 4.46
C VAL A 87 -23.22 -3.18 5.55
N PRO A 88 -24.01 -3.61 6.56
CA PRO A 88 -24.44 -2.72 7.64
C PRO A 88 -23.27 -2.32 8.54
N LYS A 89 -23.38 -1.19 9.26
CA LYS A 89 -22.34 -0.76 10.22
C LYS A 89 -22.26 -1.69 11.43
N THR A 90 -23.40 -2.22 11.87
CA THR A 90 -23.46 -3.31 12.85
C THR A 90 -23.34 -4.63 12.09
N LEU A 91 -22.14 -5.22 12.10
CA LEU A 91 -21.76 -6.24 11.10
C LEU A 91 -22.59 -7.52 11.15
N GLY A 92 -22.97 -8.03 12.32
CA GLY A 92 -23.74 -9.28 12.43
C GLY A 92 -23.11 -10.42 11.63
N GLU A 93 -23.89 -11.04 10.74
CA GLU A 93 -23.44 -12.12 9.84
C GLU A 93 -22.38 -11.67 8.82
N TYR A 94 -22.30 -10.38 8.50
CA TYR A 94 -21.30 -9.82 7.58
C TYR A 94 -19.92 -9.63 8.22
N PHE A 95 -19.76 -9.96 9.51
CA PHE A 95 -18.47 -9.82 10.19
C PHE A 95 -17.35 -10.57 9.47
N TRP A 96 -17.52 -11.86 9.20
CA TRP A 96 -16.49 -12.68 8.56
C TRP A 96 -16.25 -12.30 7.09
N PRO A 97 -17.29 -12.12 6.25
CA PRO A 97 -17.09 -11.68 4.87
C PRO A 97 -16.38 -10.32 4.76
N LYS A 98 -16.77 -9.33 5.58
CA LYS A 98 -16.10 -8.02 5.60
C LYS A 98 -14.67 -8.14 6.12
N ALA A 99 -14.43 -8.92 7.18
CA ALA A 99 -13.09 -9.11 7.71
C ALA A 99 -12.14 -9.73 6.68
N GLY A 100 -12.62 -10.67 5.85
CA GLY A 100 -11.86 -11.20 4.72
C GLY A 100 -11.51 -10.14 3.68
N ALA A 101 -12.49 -9.31 3.29
CA ALA A 101 -12.26 -8.21 2.36
C ALA A 101 -11.28 -7.16 2.91
N ASP A 102 -11.42 -6.78 4.19
CA ASP A 102 -10.51 -5.86 4.87
C ASP A 102 -9.09 -6.45 4.98
N PHE A 103 -8.97 -7.74 5.30
CA PHE A 103 -7.69 -8.44 5.35
C PHE A 103 -6.98 -8.36 4.00
N MET A 104 -7.65 -8.73 2.92
CA MET A 104 -7.06 -8.69 1.58
C MET A 104 -6.67 -7.26 1.20
N MET A 105 -7.61 -6.30 1.27
CA MET A 105 -7.37 -4.95 0.76
C MET A 105 -6.44 -4.10 1.62
N CYS A 106 -6.39 -4.33 2.94
CA CYS A 106 -5.59 -3.51 3.85
C CYS A 106 -4.33 -4.22 4.31
N ILE A 107 -4.46 -5.49 4.72
CA ILE A 107 -3.35 -6.22 5.34
C ILE A 107 -2.46 -6.88 4.30
N SER A 108 -3.02 -7.76 3.47
CA SER A 108 -2.29 -8.49 2.45
C SER A 108 -1.64 -7.52 1.45
N TYR A 109 -2.42 -6.60 0.88
CA TYR A 109 -1.93 -5.57 -0.04
C TYR A 109 -0.72 -4.81 0.54
N SER A 110 -0.83 -4.32 1.78
CA SER A 110 0.25 -3.61 2.48
C SER A 110 1.49 -4.50 2.70
N MET A 111 1.27 -5.75 3.11
CA MET A 111 2.35 -6.71 3.34
C MET A 111 3.03 -7.20 2.05
N PHE A 112 2.39 -7.04 0.90
CA PHE A 112 3.04 -7.21 -0.39
C PHE A 112 3.88 -5.98 -0.74
N ILE A 113 3.24 -4.81 -0.81
CA ILE A 113 3.83 -3.62 -1.42
C ILE A 113 4.94 -2.99 -0.56
N PHE A 114 4.75 -2.83 0.75
CA PHE A 114 5.71 -2.11 1.58
C PHE A 114 6.99 -2.92 1.86
N PRO A 115 6.92 -4.25 2.11
CA PRO A 115 8.12 -5.08 2.15
C PRO A 115 8.86 -5.12 0.81
N TRP A 116 8.13 -5.18 -0.32
CA TRP A 116 8.75 -5.11 -1.65
C TRP A 116 9.49 -3.78 -1.84
N LEU A 117 8.85 -2.63 -1.55
CA LEU A 117 9.49 -1.31 -1.60
C LEU A 117 10.78 -1.26 -0.78
N TRP A 118 10.74 -1.75 0.46
CA TRP A 118 11.91 -1.80 1.32
C TRP A 118 13.05 -2.60 0.69
N ILE A 119 12.75 -3.79 0.17
CA ILE A 119 13.74 -4.68 -0.47
C ILE A 119 14.37 -3.99 -1.67
N VAL A 120 13.56 -3.32 -2.49
CA VAL A 120 13.99 -2.60 -3.68
C VAL A 120 14.91 -1.44 -3.31
N PHE A 121 14.52 -0.60 -2.36
CA PHE A 121 15.34 0.50 -1.86
C PHE A 121 16.67 0.01 -1.26
N GLU A 122 16.61 -1.00 -0.40
CA GLU A 122 17.79 -1.56 0.25
C GLU A 122 18.77 -2.14 -0.76
N ASN A 123 18.28 -2.91 -1.73
CA ASN A 123 19.15 -3.55 -2.70
C ASN A 123 19.62 -2.61 -3.79
N PHE A 124 18.96 -1.48 -4.02
CA PHE A 124 19.49 -0.42 -4.87
C PHE A 124 20.74 0.19 -4.27
N VAL A 125 20.70 0.53 -2.97
CA VAL A 125 21.86 1.05 -2.24
C VAL A 125 22.99 0.02 -2.21
N LYS A 126 22.66 -1.26 -1.98
CA LYS A 126 23.64 -2.38 -1.98
C LYS A 126 24.07 -2.84 -3.37
N LYS A 127 23.50 -2.27 -4.45
CA LYS A 127 23.72 -2.68 -5.86
C LYS A 127 23.47 -4.17 -6.14
N ASN A 128 22.49 -4.76 -5.47
CA ASN A 128 22.12 -6.17 -5.62
C ASN A 128 20.89 -6.32 -6.54
N SER A 129 21.11 -6.18 -7.84
CA SER A 129 20.05 -6.25 -8.85
C SER A 129 19.34 -7.61 -8.89
N LYS A 130 20.06 -8.70 -8.61
CA LYS A 130 19.48 -10.06 -8.60
C LYS A 130 18.34 -10.18 -7.60
N GLU A 131 18.51 -9.60 -6.41
CA GLU A 131 17.48 -9.64 -5.38
C GLU A 131 16.30 -8.73 -5.72
N ILE A 132 16.54 -7.56 -6.32
CA ILE A 132 15.48 -6.68 -6.85
C ILE A 132 14.64 -7.44 -7.87
N ILE A 133 15.28 -8.08 -8.85
CA ILE A 133 14.58 -8.83 -9.92
C ILE A 133 13.78 -9.99 -9.32
N LEU A 134 14.37 -10.77 -8.41
CA LEU A 134 13.69 -11.89 -7.78
C LEU A 134 12.41 -11.45 -7.06
N PHE A 135 12.51 -10.48 -6.14
CA PHE A 135 11.35 -10.05 -5.36
C PHE A 135 10.33 -9.28 -6.19
N THR A 136 10.78 -8.50 -7.18
CA THR A 136 9.87 -7.82 -8.10
C THR A 136 9.12 -8.80 -9.00
N GLY A 137 9.82 -9.83 -9.50
CA GLY A 137 9.19 -10.89 -10.29
C GLY A 137 8.15 -11.66 -9.48
N VAL A 138 8.47 -12.06 -8.25
CA VAL A 138 7.48 -12.75 -7.39
C VAL A 138 6.32 -11.84 -7.04
N PHE A 139 6.58 -10.58 -6.68
CA PHE A 139 5.53 -9.59 -6.38
C PHE A 139 4.59 -9.40 -7.57
N PHE A 140 5.12 -9.06 -8.75
CA PHE A 140 4.31 -8.81 -9.93
C PHE A 140 3.58 -10.06 -10.42
N SER A 141 4.24 -11.22 -10.45
CA SER A 141 3.58 -12.47 -10.84
C SER A 141 2.46 -12.86 -9.88
N SER A 142 2.63 -12.64 -8.57
CA SER A 142 1.57 -12.91 -7.60
C SER A 142 0.35 -12.03 -7.88
N TRP A 143 0.59 -10.72 -8.00
CA TRP A 143 -0.46 -9.73 -8.29
C TRP A 143 -1.17 -9.92 -9.62
N LEU A 144 -0.44 -10.40 -10.63
CA LEU A 144 -1.02 -10.73 -11.92
C LEU A 144 -1.87 -12.02 -11.81
N LEU A 145 -1.35 -13.06 -11.16
CA LEU A 145 -2.01 -14.37 -11.13
C LEU A 145 -3.26 -14.41 -10.26
N ILE A 146 -3.31 -13.69 -9.13
CA ILE A 146 -4.47 -13.67 -8.23
C ILE A 146 -5.80 -13.40 -8.98
N PRO A 147 -5.97 -12.27 -9.70
CA PRO A 147 -7.21 -11.99 -10.42
C PRO A 147 -7.50 -13.00 -11.54
N PHE A 148 -6.49 -13.48 -12.27
CA PHE A 148 -6.72 -14.46 -13.33
C PHE A 148 -7.17 -15.80 -12.77
N LEU A 149 -6.55 -16.27 -11.68
CA LEU A 149 -6.93 -17.53 -11.05
C LEU A 149 -8.31 -17.44 -10.39
N SER A 150 -8.70 -16.29 -9.85
CA SER A 150 -10.04 -16.12 -9.27
C SER A 150 -11.14 -16.26 -10.31
N LEU A 151 -10.92 -15.77 -11.53
CA LEU A 151 -11.87 -15.93 -12.63
C LEU A 151 -11.97 -17.37 -13.16
N LEU A 152 -10.96 -18.21 -12.89
CA LEU A 152 -10.88 -19.59 -13.37
C LEU A 152 -11.39 -20.62 -12.34
N LEU A 153 -11.51 -20.23 -11.07
CA LEU A 153 -11.82 -21.14 -9.96
C LEU A 153 -13.08 -20.66 -9.21
N PRO A 154 -14.30 -21.00 -9.69
CA PRO A 154 -15.56 -20.54 -9.12
C PRO A 154 -15.94 -21.35 -7.86
N ILE A 155 -15.18 -21.20 -6.78
CA ILE A 155 -15.43 -21.86 -5.49
C ILE A 155 -16.54 -21.12 -4.75
N ASN A 156 -16.54 -19.79 -4.79
CA ASN A 156 -17.50 -18.89 -4.18
C ASN A 156 -17.75 -17.65 -5.05
N ASN A 157 -18.83 -17.74 -5.84
CA ASN A 157 -19.28 -16.69 -6.76
C ASN A 157 -19.95 -15.48 -6.06
N THR A 158 -19.84 -15.35 -4.72
CA THR A 158 -20.36 -14.18 -4.02
C THR A 158 -19.60 -12.95 -4.48
N ILE A 159 -20.32 -11.99 -5.06
CA ILE A 159 -19.72 -10.74 -5.49
C ILE A 159 -19.45 -9.84 -4.28
N VAL A 160 -18.23 -9.33 -4.23
CA VAL A 160 -17.79 -8.24 -3.34
C VAL A 160 -17.60 -6.99 -4.19
N GLU A 161 -18.32 -5.94 -3.82
CA GLU A 161 -18.16 -4.61 -4.41
C GLU A 161 -17.71 -3.65 -3.32
N THR A 162 -16.74 -2.79 -3.66
CA THR A 162 -16.25 -1.78 -2.74
C THR A 162 -16.09 -0.48 -3.49
N VAL A 163 -16.40 0.64 -2.84
CA VAL A 163 -16.20 1.98 -3.38
C VAL A 163 -15.43 2.81 -2.38
N ARG A 164 -14.54 3.68 -2.89
CA ARG A 164 -14.03 4.83 -2.15
C ARG A 164 -14.50 6.10 -2.82
N HIS A 165 -15.08 6.99 -2.04
CA HIS A 165 -15.52 8.32 -2.44
C HIS A 165 -14.38 9.32 -2.19
N MET A 166 -13.80 9.84 -3.27
CA MET A 166 -12.45 10.45 -3.32
C MET A 166 -12.42 11.89 -3.85
N ASP A 167 -13.56 12.51 -4.15
CA ASP A 167 -13.67 13.75 -4.94
C ASP A 167 -12.84 14.93 -4.41
N THR A 168 -12.63 15.00 -3.10
CA THR A 168 -11.92 16.12 -2.46
C THR A 168 -10.42 15.89 -2.31
N GLN A 169 -9.93 14.68 -2.61
CA GLN A 169 -8.58 14.28 -2.24
C GLN A 169 -7.58 14.35 -3.40
N MET A 170 -8.03 14.45 -4.65
CA MET A 170 -7.14 14.46 -5.82
C MET A 170 -6.10 15.58 -5.78
N ILE A 171 -6.53 16.83 -5.51
CA ILE A 171 -5.62 17.98 -5.40
C ILE A 171 -4.63 17.75 -4.25
N VAL A 172 -5.11 17.24 -3.11
CA VAL A 172 -4.27 16.95 -1.95
C VAL A 172 -3.20 15.92 -2.30
N TRP A 173 -3.53 14.86 -3.05
CA TRP A 173 -2.56 13.85 -3.47
C TRP A 173 -1.53 14.39 -4.44
N ILE A 174 -1.94 15.19 -5.43
CA ILE A 174 -1.02 15.84 -6.36
C ILE A 174 -0.05 16.74 -5.60
N VAL A 175 -0.57 17.61 -4.73
CA VAL A 175 0.26 18.51 -3.90
C VAL A 175 1.19 17.69 -3.00
N ASN A 176 0.70 16.64 -2.37
CA ASN A 176 1.49 15.78 -1.49
C ASN A 176 2.63 15.07 -2.25
N ALA A 177 2.37 14.59 -3.47
CA ALA A 177 3.41 14.03 -4.34
C ALA A 177 4.46 15.08 -4.70
N ILE A 178 4.04 16.29 -5.11
CA ILE A 178 4.96 17.39 -5.42
C ILE A 178 5.83 17.73 -4.20
N VAL A 179 5.23 17.90 -3.02
CA VAL A 179 5.95 18.20 -1.79
C VAL A 179 6.98 17.11 -1.46
N GLY A 180 6.58 15.84 -1.54
CA GLY A 180 7.48 14.71 -1.31
C GLY A 180 8.69 14.71 -2.25
N TYR A 181 8.47 14.96 -3.55
CA TYR A 181 9.57 15.04 -4.52
C TYR A 181 10.40 16.32 -4.42
N VAL A 182 9.82 17.45 -3.97
CA VAL A 182 10.58 18.67 -3.66
C VAL A 182 11.52 18.41 -2.49
N ILE A 183 11.05 17.77 -1.41
CA ILE A 183 11.89 17.41 -0.26
C ILE A 183 12.98 16.43 -0.71
N LEU A 184 12.62 15.39 -1.46
CA LEU A 184 13.58 14.41 -1.97
C LEU A 184 14.65 15.07 -2.86
N SER A 185 14.24 15.99 -3.74
CA SER A 185 15.13 16.75 -4.63
C SER A 185 16.04 17.71 -3.87
N TYR A 186 15.54 18.31 -2.79
CA TYR A 186 16.35 19.16 -1.94
C TYR A 186 17.44 18.35 -1.20
N ILE A 187 17.11 17.15 -0.72
CA ILE A 187 18.05 16.26 0.00
C ILE A 187 19.10 15.66 -0.95
N TYR A 188 18.67 15.07 -2.07
CA TYR A 188 19.55 14.28 -2.97
C TYR A 188 19.98 15.04 -4.23
N GLY A 189 19.34 16.16 -4.56
CA GLY A 189 19.73 17.01 -5.69
C GLY A 189 20.73 18.10 -5.31
N THR A 190 20.80 18.48 -4.04
CA THR A 190 21.71 19.52 -3.54
C THR A 190 22.81 18.94 -2.64
N ASN A 191 23.89 19.69 -2.44
CA ASN A 191 24.97 19.32 -1.53
C ASN A 191 24.68 19.63 -0.04
N LYS A 192 23.52 20.21 0.28
CA LYS A 192 23.25 20.76 1.63
C LYS A 192 23.23 19.71 2.75
N PHE A 193 22.94 18.45 2.42
CA PHE A 193 22.91 17.33 3.37
C PHE A 193 24.04 16.31 3.17
N GLY A 194 25.04 16.62 2.33
CA GLY A 194 26.14 15.69 2.03
C GLY A 194 25.71 14.37 1.35
N LYS A 195 24.48 14.33 0.81
CA LYS A 195 23.83 13.14 0.22
C LYS A 195 23.57 13.28 -1.28
N LYS A 196 24.20 14.24 -1.96
CA LYS A 196 23.93 14.55 -3.37
C LYS A 196 24.12 13.31 -4.25
N ASN A 197 23.02 12.79 -4.75
CA ASN A 197 22.98 11.74 -5.75
C ASN A 197 21.60 11.78 -6.43
N PRO A 198 21.44 12.58 -7.50
CA PRO A 198 20.14 12.78 -8.15
C PRO A 198 19.55 11.50 -8.76
N LYS A 199 20.36 10.44 -8.94
CA LYS A 199 19.86 9.14 -9.40
C LYS A 199 18.81 8.55 -8.46
N TYR A 200 18.86 8.85 -7.17
CA TYR A 200 17.83 8.40 -6.22
C TYR A 200 16.46 9.03 -6.52
N ILE A 201 16.41 10.27 -7.00
CA ILE A 201 15.15 10.95 -7.30
C ILE A 201 14.42 10.22 -8.43
N ALA A 202 15.13 10.01 -9.55
CA ALA A 202 14.60 9.28 -10.70
C ALA A 202 14.27 7.82 -10.34
N TYR A 203 15.13 7.18 -9.56
CA TYR A 203 14.92 5.80 -9.13
C TYR A 203 13.64 5.65 -8.29
N VAL A 204 13.46 6.48 -7.26
CA VAL A 204 12.27 6.44 -6.39
C VAL A 204 10.99 6.73 -7.18
N PHE A 205 11.03 7.67 -8.13
CA PHE A 205 9.93 7.92 -9.06
C PHE A 205 9.58 6.70 -9.92
N ILE A 206 10.57 6.09 -10.56
CA ILE A 206 10.36 4.89 -11.39
C ILE A 206 9.81 3.73 -10.55
N ILE A 207 10.35 3.50 -9.34
CA ILE A 207 9.86 2.47 -8.44
C ILE A 207 8.43 2.76 -7.98
N GLY A 208 8.09 4.03 -7.74
CA GLY A 208 6.71 4.43 -7.44
C GLY A 208 5.75 4.13 -8.60
N CYS A 209 6.14 4.47 -9.83
CA CYS A 209 5.35 4.17 -11.02
C CYS A 209 5.19 2.65 -11.23
N LEU A 210 6.27 1.87 -11.06
CA LEU A 210 6.23 0.42 -11.19
C LEU A 210 5.34 -0.22 -10.10
N GLY A 211 5.47 0.23 -8.85
CA GLY A 211 4.65 -0.25 -7.74
C GLY A 211 3.16 -0.06 -8.00
N SER A 212 2.76 1.13 -8.46
CA SER A 212 1.38 1.40 -8.84
C SER A 212 0.94 0.58 -10.05
N PHE A 213 1.75 0.54 -11.11
CA PHE A 213 1.45 -0.26 -12.30
C PHE A 213 1.21 -1.73 -11.96
N PHE A 214 2.06 -2.34 -11.12
CA PHE A 214 1.92 -3.74 -10.73
C PHE A 214 0.64 -4.04 -9.93
N MET A 215 0.12 -3.08 -9.17
CA MET A 215 -1.14 -3.25 -8.42
C MET A 215 -2.37 -2.98 -9.29
N GLU A 216 -2.29 -1.98 -10.18
CA GLU A 216 -3.45 -1.50 -10.93
C GLU A 216 -3.64 -2.20 -12.27
N PHE A 217 -2.56 -2.55 -12.97
CA PHE A 217 -2.65 -3.18 -14.28
C PHE A 217 -3.38 -4.54 -14.24
N PRO A 218 -3.11 -5.46 -13.30
CA PRO A 218 -3.86 -6.71 -13.20
C PRO A 218 -5.36 -6.49 -12.98
N LEU A 219 -5.73 -5.53 -12.14
CA LEU A 219 -7.14 -5.20 -11.86
C LEU A 219 -7.84 -4.58 -13.08
N PHE A 220 -7.11 -3.76 -13.83
CA PHE A 220 -7.59 -3.14 -15.06
C PHE A 220 -7.87 -4.19 -16.15
N ILE A 221 -6.91 -5.07 -16.46
CA ILE A 221 -7.07 -6.04 -17.56
C ILE A 221 -8.09 -7.15 -17.24
N THR A 222 -8.34 -7.43 -15.96
CA THR A 222 -9.34 -8.42 -15.53
C THR A 222 -10.72 -7.79 -15.29
N GLY A 223 -10.85 -6.47 -15.43
CA GLY A 223 -12.11 -5.76 -15.23
C GLY A 223 -12.56 -5.64 -13.77
N ILE A 224 -11.75 -6.08 -12.80
CA ILE A 224 -12.04 -5.92 -11.36
C ILE A 224 -12.12 -4.44 -10.99
N ARG A 225 -11.29 -3.61 -11.62
CA ARG A 225 -11.32 -2.16 -11.49
C ARG A 225 -11.72 -1.55 -12.84
N PRO A 226 -13.01 -1.23 -13.06
CA PRO A 226 -13.50 -0.74 -14.33
C PRO A 226 -13.22 0.77 -14.49
N THR A 227 -11.96 1.18 -14.36
CA THR A 227 -11.53 2.58 -14.50
C THR A 227 -11.00 2.86 -15.90
N GLY A 228 -11.20 4.08 -16.39
CA GLY A 228 -10.61 4.54 -17.64
C GLY A 228 -9.08 4.61 -17.61
N ILE A 229 -8.48 4.56 -18.80
CA ILE A 229 -7.02 4.64 -19.00
C ILE A 229 -6.42 5.91 -18.36
N GLY A 230 -7.15 7.02 -18.36
CA GLY A 230 -6.71 8.26 -17.72
C GLY A 230 -6.49 8.14 -16.23
N PHE A 231 -7.41 7.46 -15.55
CA PHE A 231 -7.31 7.19 -14.13
C PHE A 231 -6.15 6.23 -13.82
N LEU A 232 -5.93 5.20 -14.66
CA LEU A 232 -4.77 4.31 -14.55
C LEU A 232 -3.45 5.10 -14.67
N ILE A 233 -3.34 6.03 -15.62
CA ILE A 233 -2.17 6.90 -15.76
C ILE A 233 -1.98 7.75 -14.49
N PHE A 234 -3.06 8.33 -13.96
CA PHE A 234 -3.00 9.12 -12.73
C PHE A 234 -2.51 8.30 -11.52
N GLU A 235 -3.05 7.09 -11.33
CA GLU A 235 -2.61 6.15 -10.30
C GLU A 235 -1.11 5.86 -10.40
N ILE A 236 -0.64 5.59 -11.62
CA ILE A 236 0.76 5.26 -11.90
C ILE A 236 1.68 6.41 -11.54
N PHE A 237 1.38 7.62 -12.01
CA PHE A 237 2.30 8.75 -11.87
C PHE A 237 2.16 9.50 -10.54
N ILE A 238 0.96 9.53 -9.95
CA ILE A 238 0.66 10.40 -8.81
C ILE A 238 0.34 9.60 -7.55
N LEU A 239 -0.68 8.74 -7.57
CA LEU A 239 -1.29 8.26 -6.32
C LEU A 239 -0.30 7.51 -5.44
N PHE A 240 0.47 6.58 -5.99
CA PHE A 240 1.45 5.84 -5.19
C PHE A 240 2.74 6.63 -4.94
N ASN A 241 3.12 7.48 -5.91
CA ASN A 241 4.29 8.35 -5.81
C ASN A 241 4.15 9.39 -4.68
N GLN A 242 2.92 9.74 -4.28
CA GLN A 242 2.67 10.57 -3.11
C GLN A 242 3.24 9.99 -1.81
N GLY A 243 3.34 8.65 -1.70
CA GLY A 243 3.90 7.98 -0.52
C GLY A 243 5.35 7.53 -0.73
N CYS A 244 5.70 7.10 -1.95
CA CYS A 244 6.98 6.48 -2.27
C CYS A 244 8.20 7.34 -1.85
N SER A 245 8.14 8.65 -2.13
CA SER A 245 9.20 9.60 -1.77
C SER A 245 9.42 9.70 -0.24
N TYR A 246 8.35 9.80 0.55
CA TYR A 246 8.43 9.83 2.00
C TYR A 246 8.92 8.50 2.58
N LEU A 247 8.50 7.37 2.02
CA LEU A 247 8.95 6.05 2.47
C LEU A 247 10.45 5.87 2.22
N PHE A 248 10.97 6.35 1.08
CA PHE A 248 12.41 6.33 0.82
C PHE A 248 13.20 7.22 1.79
N ILE A 249 12.70 8.43 2.07
CA ILE A 249 13.30 9.34 3.05
C ILE A 249 13.28 8.71 4.46
N ALA A 250 12.16 8.08 4.83
CA ALA A 250 12.02 7.37 6.09
C ALA A 250 13.05 6.23 6.19
N TYR A 251 13.23 5.47 5.11
CA TYR A 251 14.20 4.39 4.99
C TYR A 251 15.66 4.87 5.12
N ASP A 252 16.12 5.84 4.32
CA ASP A 252 17.54 6.22 4.27
C ASP A 252 17.96 7.17 5.39
N ILE A 253 17.03 7.95 5.96
CA ILE A 253 17.35 9.06 6.86
C ILE A 253 16.75 8.87 8.25
N VAL A 254 15.43 8.65 8.33
CA VAL A 254 14.73 8.69 9.61
C VAL A 254 15.02 7.45 10.43
N LEU A 255 14.80 6.26 9.87
CA LEU A 255 14.92 5.00 10.59
C LEU A 255 16.35 4.72 11.10
N PRO A 256 17.43 4.95 10.34
CA PRO A 256 18.79 4.78 10.85
C PRO A 256 19.05 5.65 12.09
N LYS A 257 18.59 6.91 12.08
CA LYS A 257 18.74 7.83 13.22
C LYS A 257 17.95 7.38 14.44
N VAL A 258 16.70 6.97 14.25
CA VAL A 258 15.85 6.46 15.34
C VAL A 258 16.49 5.23 15.98
N ILE A 259 17.04 4.31 15.17
CA ILE A 259 17.71 3.10 15.68
C ILE A 259 18.92 3.46 16.54
N ILE A 260 19.73 4.45 16.14
CA ILE A 260 20.89 4.91 16.93
C ILE A 260 20.43 5.48 18.28
N VAL A 261 19.47 6.39 18.28
CA VAL A 261 18.94 7.03 19.49
C VAL A 261 18.34 6.00 20.46
N VAL A 262 17.58 5.03 19.94
CA VAL A 262 17.00 3.96 20.77
C VAL A 262 18.09 3.07 21.37
N LYS A 263 19.14 2.72 20.60
CA LYS A 263 20.26 1.92 21.11
C LYS A 263 21.02 2.64 22.23
N GLU A 264 21.33 3.92 22.05
CA GLU A 264 22.01 4.74 23.06
C GLU A 264 21.19 4.87 24.35
N LYS A 265 19.87 5.01 24.23
CA LYS A 265 18.98 5.10 25.39
C LYS A 265 18.88 3.76 26.14
N LEU A 266 18.89 2.64 25.42
CA LEU A 266 18.86 1.31 26.02
C LEU A 266 20.18 0.98 26.73
N SER A 267 21.34 1.31 26.15
CA SER A 267 22.64 1.04 26.77
C SER A 267 22.83 1.81 28.08
N ARG A 268 22.38 3.06 28.16
CA ARG A 268 22.41 3.86 29.40
C ARG A 268 21.53 3.27 30.51
N LYS A 269 20.42 2.61 30.18
CA LYS A 269 19.52 2.00 31.17
C LYS A 269 20.14 0.75 31.80
N THR A 270 20.94 -0.01 31.05
CA THR A 270 21.69 -1.18 31.54
C THR A 270 22.90 -0.83 32.41
N GLU A 271 23.42 0.40 32.31
CA GLU A 271 24.56 0.88 33.10
C GLU A 271 24.16 1.52 34.44
N MET A 272 22.87 1.63 34.76
CA MET A 272 22.47 2.09 36.10
C MET A 272 22.84 1.01 37.12
N PRO A 273 23.75 1.30 38.08
CA PRO A 273 24.14 0.32 39.07
C PRO A 273 22.91 -0.13 39.85
N LEU A 274 22.81 -1.44 40.12
CA LEU A 274 21.90 -1.97 41.11
C LEU A 274 22.22 -1.26 42.43
N VAL A 275 21.43 -0.25 42.76
CA VAL A 275 21.45 0.36 44.09
C VAL A 275 20.89 -0.72 45.02
N ILE A 276 21.79 -1.54 45.55
CA ILE A 276 21.48 -2.50 46.61
C ILE A 276 21.28 -1.64 47.86
N ASN A 277 20.01 -1.35 48.18
CA ASN A 277 19.66 -0.80 49.48
C ASN A 277 19.85 -1.93 50.51
N ASN A 278 20.97 -1.88 51.23
CA ASN A 278 21.21 -2.66 52.45
C ASN A 278 20.50 -2.01 53.64
#